data_AF-A0AAN5YYZ7-F1
#
_entry.id   AF-A0AAN5YYZ7-F1
#
_cell.length_a   1.000
_cell.length_b   1.000
_cell.length_c   1.000
_cell.angle_alpha   90.00
_cell.angle_beta   90.00
_cell.angle_gamma   90.00
#
_symmetry.space_group_name_H-M   'P 1'
#
loop_
_entity.id
_entity.type
_entity.pdbx_description
1 polymer ?
#
loop_
_entity_poly.entity_id
_entity_poly.type
_entity_poly.pdbx_seq_one_letter_code
_entity_poly.pdbx_strand_id
1 'polypeptide(L)'
;MRFLPSFASASILAFLLDLPAGGYAQANVIGPADFSTWFNITEFPNAQASNVSKYMSEAEATSQPDLFQYFLIRCVDAQKYPAILDGLHPNGFIAPARPFQSLFFVGQSHVSSWAVDTGDGLVIIDTLDNPDEVQKVLLPGLETFGYTGHDIKAVLITHEHSDHYGGAGYLQSTFGMSVYASETAWTIMALTKGTPKKDKLFRDGEQLKIGNTTFHTIATPGHTPGCYSLLFDVYEHSDRHTVGFFGGGGIPSSAEAKSQQVQSFSKFSTVAQRLGADVLLSNHQDQDQSVQNFEIINAHQRGGMYGSHRDNFVNPFVVGVDAYSRYLKVMQTCVRVQAARMNQFLTV
;
A
#
# COMPACT_ATOMS: atom_id res chain seq x y z
N MET A 1 23.57 -74.62 -0.74
CA MET A 1 23.81 -75.40 -1.98
C MET A 1 22.60 -75.16 -2.89
N ARG A 2 22.84 -74.75 -4.15
CA ARG A 2 21.88 -74.56 -5.27
C ARG A 2 21.00 -73.29 -5.17
N PHE A 3 21.34 -72.23 -5.92
CA PHE A 3 21.06 -71.96 -7.34
C PHE A 3 19.59 -71.58 -7.62
N LEU A 4 19.42 -70.33 -8.06
CA LEU A 4 18.25 -69.71 -8.71
C LEU A 4 17.78 -70.51 -9.95
N PRO A 5 16.50 -70.37 -10.39
CA PRO A 5 16.11 -69.34 -11.39
C PRO A 5 14.73 -68.70 -11.07
N SER A 6 14.52 -67.38 -11.20
CA SER A 6 14.35 -66.56 -12.42
C SER A 6 13.14 -66.92 -13.30
N PHE A 7 12.11 -66.06 -13.24
CA PHE A 7 11.39 -65.40 -14.35
C PHE A 7 9.86 -65.36 -14.15
N ALA A 8 9.34 -64.14 -13.91
CA ALA A 8 8.03 -63.64 -14.37
C ALA A 8 7.93 -62.18 -13.85
N SER A 9 8.28 -61.21 -14.69
CA SER A 9 7.35 -60.42 -15.52
C SER A 9 6.54 -59.39 -14.71
N ALA A 10 6.95 -58.13 -14.92
CA ALA A 10 6.22 -56.87 -14.81
C ALA A 10 4.77 -56.93 -14.31
N SER A 11 4.52 -56.31 -13.14
CA SER A 11 3.43 -55.34 -12.90
C SER A 11 3.36 -55.00 -11.41
N ILE A 12 4.24 -54.11 -10.93
CA ILE A 12 3.94 -53.20 -9.81
C ILE A 12 4.58 -51.86 -10.19
N LEU A 13 3.93 -51.16 -11.11
CA LEU A 13 4.13 -49.74 -11.35
C LEU A 13 3.22 -49.01 -10.37
N ALA A 14 3.67 -48.83 -9.13
CA ALA A 14 3.08 -47.90 -8.18
C ALA A 14 4.05 -47.66 -7.03
N PHE A 15 4.21 -46.39 -6.71
CA PHE A 15 4.91 -45.81 -5.57
C PHE A 15 6.44 -45.64 -5.68
N LEU A 16 6.79 -44.35 -5.67
CA LEU A 16 8.10 -43.76 -5.43
C LEU A 16 9.07 -43.83 -6.61
N LEU A 17 8.95 -42.83 -7.49
CA LEU A 17 10.05 -41.97 -7.95
C LEU A 17 9.58 -41.22 -9.20
N ASP A 18 8.79 -40.16 -9.00
CA ASP A 18 8.62 -39.07 -9.96
C ASP A 18 7.91 -37.91 -9.24
N LEU A 19 8.69 -37.18 -8.43
CA LEU A 19 8.34 -35.79 -8.14
C LEU A 19 9.04 -34.94 -9.20
N PRO A 20 8.29 -34.14 -9.99
CA PRO A 20 8.89 -33.20 -10.90
C PRO A 20 9.72 -32.21 -10.09
N ALA A 21 10.85 -31.80 -10.67
CA ALA A 21 11.77 -30.79 -10.16
C ALA A 21 11.01 -29.51 -9.80
N GLY A 22 10.49 -29.47 -8.57
CA GLY A 22 10.05 -28.27 -7.92
C GLY A 22 11.30 -27.43 -7.73
N GLY A 23 11.38 -26.32 -8.46
CA GLY A 23 12.34 -25.28 -8.18
C GLY A 23 12.19 -24.91 -6.71
N TYR A 24 13.13 -25.38 -5.90
CA TYR A 24 13.39 -24.79 -4.61
C TYR A 24 13.54 -23.29 -4.89
N ALA A 25 12.62 -22.49 -4.36
CA ALA A 25 12.92 -21.09 -4.09
C ALA A 25 14.33 -21.09 -3.52
N GLN A 26 15.25 -20.38 -4.17
CA GLN A 26 16.64 -20.40 -3.78
C GLN A 26 16.70 -20.11 -2.28
N ALA A 27 17.03 -21.13 -1.50
CA ALA A 27 17.57 -20.90 -0.19
C ALA A 27 18.76 -19.99 -0.48
N ASN A 28 18.70 -18.74 -0.04
CA ASN A 28 19.87 -17.90 0.01
C ASN A 28 20.93 -18.75 0.69
N VAL A 29 21.89 -19.25 -0.08
CA VAL A 29 23.10 -19.83 0.48
C VAL A 29 23.65 -18.67 1.28
N ILE A 30 23.55 -18.76 2.61
CA ILE A 30 24.15 -17.77 3.50
C ILE A 30 25.64 -17.92 3.28
N GLY A 31 26.17 -17.17 2.30
CA GLY A 31 27.59 -16.92 2.16
C GLY A 31 28.09 -16.28 3.46
N PRO A 32 29.41 -16.19 3.67
CA PRO A 32 29.94 -15.47 4.82
C PRO A 32 29.28 -14.08 4.88
N ALA A 33 28.71 -13.74 6.04
CA ALA A 33 28.00 -12.47 6.21
C ALA A 33 28.95 -11.32 5.83
N ASP A 34 28.50 -10.48 4.91
CA ASP A 34 29.22 -9.25 4.59
C ASP A 34 28.89 -8.18 5.65
N PHE A 35 29.64 -8.21 6.75
CA PHE A 35 29.50 -7.28 7.85
C PHE A 35 29.74 -5.81 7.44
N SER A 36 30.31 -5.53 6.26
CA SER A 36 30.47 -4.15 5.79
C SER A 36 29.13 -3.45 5.57
N THR A 37 28.07 -4.22 5.29
CA THR A 37 26.71 -3.70 5.08
C THR A 37 25.90 -3.51 6.38
N TRP A 38 26.31 -4.16 7.49
CA TRP A 38 25.56 -4.17 8.75
C TRP A 38 25.65 -2.85 9.52
N PHE A 39 26.74 -2.12 9.34
CA PHE A 39 27.00 -0.86 10.05
C PHE A 39 26.54 0.37 9.25
N ASN A 40 25.76 0.16 8.18
CA ASN A 40 25.26 1.22 7.33
C ASN A 40 24.08 1.95 7.99
N ILE A 41 24.38 2.83 8.93
CA ILE A 41 23.42 3.80 9.49
C ILE A 41 23.50 5.11 8.72
N THR A 42 22.37 5.78 8.53
CA THR A 42 22.38 7.11 7.91
C THR A 42 22.82 8.16 8.95
N GLU A 43 23.93 8.83 8.67
CA GLU A 43 24.42 9.96 9.46
C GLU A 43 24.02 11.31 8.86
N PHE A 44 23.85 12.30 9.73
CA PHE A 44 23.42 13.65 9.37
C PHE A 44 24.37 14.70 9.94
N PRO A 45 25.61 14.80 9.44
CA PRO A 45 26.64 15.65 10.03
C PRO A 45 26.30 17.15 9.98
N ASN A 46 25.45 17.56 9.04
CA ASN A 46 25.03 18.95 8.86
C ASN A 46 23.65 19.25 9.47
N ALA A 47 23.09 18.35 10.29
CA ALA A 47 21.74 18.49 10.81
C ALA A 47 21.54 19.77 11.64
N GLN A 48 20.37 20.37 11.49
CA GLN A 48 19.88 21.45 12.36
C GLN A 48 19.42 20.87 13.70
N ALA A 49 20.35 20.62 14.63
CA ALA A 49 20.11 19.83 15.84
C ALA A 49 18.90 20.30 16.68
N SER A 50 18.71 21.62 16.83
CA SER A 50 17.55 22.19 17.54
C SER A 50 16.23 21.89 16.83
N ASN A 51 16.19 22.00 15.50
CA ASN A 51 15.01 21.72 14.70
C ASN A 51 14.70 20.21 14.66
N VAL A 52 15.72 19.36 14.57
CA VAL A 52 15.53 17.90 14.68
C VAL A 52 14.89 17.55 16.01
N SER A 53 15.44 18.07 17.13
CA SER A 53 14.91 17.80 18.47
C SER A 53 13.46 18.29 18.60
N LYS A 54 13.18 19.52 18.15
CA LYS A 54 11.83 20.10 18.17
C LYS A 54 10.82 19.22 17.41
N TYR A 55 11.10 18.88 16.16
CA TYR A 55 10.15 18.14 15.32
C TYR A 55 10.01 16.68 15.74
N MET A 56 11.08 16.05 16.25
CA MET A 56 10.99 14.71 16.84
C MET A 56 10.03 14.69 18.03
N SER A 57 10.20 15.62 18.99
CA SER A 57 9.31 15.71 20.15
C SER A 57 7.86 16.06 19.77
N GLU A 58 7.66 16.91 18.76
CA GLU A 58 6.32 17.22 18.24
C GLU A 58 5.65 15.98 17.64
N ALA A 59 6.37 15.20 16.82
CA ALA A 59 5.83 14.00 16.19
C ALA A 59 5.54 12.89 17.22
N GLU A 60 6.45 12.66 18.16
CA GLU A 60 6.27 11.72 19.26
C GLU A 60 5.03 12.05 20.08
N ALA A 61 4.91 13.30 20.55
CA ALA A 61 3.77 13.75 21.36
C ALA A 61 2.43 13.68 20.59
N THR A 62 2.44 13.98 19.29
CA THR A 62 1.24 13.90 18.44
C THR A 62 0.80 12.45 18.24
N SER A 63 1.75 11.53 18.14
CA SER A 63 1.44 10.13 17.83
C SER A 63 0.62 9.45 18.92
N GLN A 64 0.87 9.74 20.20
CA GLN A 64 0.29 9.02 21.34
C GLN A 64 0.48 7.49 21.20
N PRO A 65 0.03 6.64 22.16
CA PRO A 65 0.26 5.20 22.06
C PRO A 65 -0.39 4.53 20.84
N ASP A 66 -1.49 5.09 20.33
CA ASP A 66 -2.26 4.53 19.22
C ASP A 66 -1.59 4.70 17.85
N LEU A 67 -0.75 5.73 17.66
CA LEU A 67 -0.02 5.96 16.40
C LEU A 67 1.51 5.90 16.54
N PHE A 68 2.03 5.52 17.70
CA PHE A 68 3.46 5.55 18.00
C PHE A 68 4.32 4.80 16.97
N GLN A 69 3.81 3.66 16.48
CA GLN A 69 4.46 2.86 15.44
C GLN A 69 4.68 3.63 14.12
N TYR A 70 3.73 4.48 13.70
CA TYR A 70 3.88 5.28 12.48
C TYR A 70 4.96 6.35 12.67
N PHE A 71 5.06 6.92 13.87
CA PHE A 71 6.18 7.79 14.22
C PHE A 71 7.52 7.05 14.13
N LEU A 72 7.64 5.85 14.71
CA LEU A 72 8.88 5.07 14.64
C LEU A 72 9.28 4.76 13.18
N ILE A 73 8.37 4.18 12.40
CA ILE A 73 8.61 3.83 11.00
C ILE A 73 9.04 5.08 10.22
N ARG A 74 8.30 6.19 10.36
CA ARG A 74 8.44 7.34 9.47
C ARG A 74 9.54 8.34 9.88
N CYS A 75 9.67 8.63 11.17
CA CYS A 75 10.64 9.59 11.71
C CYS A 75 11.98 8.93 12.06
N VAL A 76 12.01 7.62 12.32
CA VAL A 76 13.21 6.92 12.79
C VAL A 76 13.72 5.96 11.73
N ASP A 77 12.98 4.88 11.45
CA ASP A 77 13.49 3.77 10.64
C ASP A 77 13.73 4.19 9.20
N ALA A 78 12.74 4.80 8.55
CA ALA A 78 12.81 5.29 7.17
C ALA A 78 13.92 6.32 6.90
N GLN A 79 14.47 6.93 7.94
CA GLN A 79 15.42 8.03 7.82
C GLN A 79 16.81 7.67 8.33
N LYS A 80 16.90 6.87 9.40
CA LYS A 80 18.16 6.54 10.07
C LYS A 80 18.58 5.09 9.85
N TYR A 81 17.62 4.19 9.67
CA TYR A 81 17.82 2.75 9.57
C TYR A 81 17.11 2.19 8.32
N PRO A 82 17.49 2.63 7.10
CA PRO A 82 16.79 2.24 5.88
C PRO A 82 16.73 0.73 5.69
N ALA A 83 17.76 -0.02 6.11
CA ALA A 83 17.75 -1.48 6.04
C ALA A 83 16.62 -2.15 6.85
N ILE A 84 16.15 -1.53 7.93
CA ILE A 84 14.97 -2.02 8.68
C ILE A 84 13.72 -1.83 7.83
N LEU A 85 13.54 -0.64 7.25
CA LEU A 85 12.39 -0.34 6.40
C LEU A 85 12.38 -1.20 5.14
N ASP A 86 13.51 -1.31 4.44
CA ASP A 86 13.65 -2.13 3.22
C ASP A 86 13.31 -3.60 3.53
N GLY A 87 13.64 -4.08 4.74
CA GLY A 87 13.27 -5.40 5.22
C GLY A 87 11.76 -5.60 5.45
N LEU A 88 10.97 -4.53 5.57
CA LEU A 88 9.51 -4.55 5.63
C LEU A 88 8.86 -4.56 4.23
N HIS A 89 9.65 -4.37 3.17
CA HIS A 89 9.18 -4.23 1.78
C HIS A 89 9.61 -5.36 0.82
N PRO A 90 9.70 -6.65 1.23
CA PRO A 90 9.94 -7.69 0.24
C PRO A 90 8.70 -7.86 -0.64
N ASN A 91 8.88 -8.09 -1.94
CA ASN A 91 7.79 -8.57 -2.79
C ASN A 91 7.38 -9.98 -2.34
N GLY A 92 6.09 -10.20 -2.18
CA GLY A 92 5.59 -11.42 -1.56
C GLY A 92 4.07 -11.51 -1.63
N PHE A 93 3.58 -12.75 -1.59
CA PHE A 93 2.16 -13.02 -1.62
C PHE A 93 1.49 -12.63 -0.30
N ILE A 94 0.43 -11.84 -0.39
CA ILE A 94 -0.51 -11.56 0.68
C ILE A 94 -1.86 -12.12 0.23
N ALA A 95 -2.53 -12.88 1.11
CA ALA A 95 -3.84 -13.41 0.80
C ALA A 95 -4.84 -12.26 0.57
N PRO A 96 -5.70 -12.35 -0.46
CA PRO A 96 -6.75 -11.36 -0.67
C PRO A 96 -7.61 -11.21 0.59
N ALA A 97 -7.98 -9.97 0.92
CA ALA A 97 -8.73 -9.65 2.12
C ALA A 97 -9.90 -8.70 1.81
N ARG A 98 -10.94 -8.72 2.64
CA ARG A 98 -12.13 -7.88 2.49
C ARG A 98 -12.43 -7.16 3.81
N PRO A 99 -11.75 -6.05 4.13
CA PRO A 99 -11.93 -5.36 5.41
C PRO A 99 -13.30 -4.66 5.54
N PHE A 100 -13.97 -4.35 4.44
CA PHE A 100 -15.33 -3.78 4.42
C PHE A 100 -16.17 -4.42 3.32
N GLN A 101 -17.51 -4.29 3.36
CA GLN A 101 -18.37 -4.92 2.34
C GLN A 101 -17.96 -4.56 0.90
N SER A 102 -17.61 -3.32 0.62
CA SER A 102 -17.28 -2.85 -0.74
C SER A 102 -15.80 -2.69 -1.01
N LEU A 103 -14.90 -3.11 -0.10
CA LEU A 103 -13.47 -2.87 -0.23
C LEU A 103 -12.68 -4.19 -0.12
N PHE A 104 -11.82 -4.43 -1.10
CA PHE A 104 -11.02 -5.64 -1.21
C PHE A 104 -9.54 -5.28 -1.41
N PHE A 105 -8.66 -5.97 -0.70
CA PHE A 105 -7.24 -5.96 -0.94
C PHE A 105 -6.89 -7.04 -1.97
N VAL A 106 -6.21 -6.62 -3.04
CA VAL A 106 -5.75 -7.47 -4.15
C VAL A 106 -4.30 -7.14 -4.55
N GLY A 107 -3.53 -6.62 -3.59
CA GLY A 107 -2.13 -6.29 -3.75
C GLY A 107 -1.16 -7.35 -3.25
N GLN A 108 0.08 -6.92 -3.00
CA GLN A 108 1.19 -7.73 -2.53
C GLN A 108 1.87 -7.07 -1.31
N SER A 109 2.87 -7.71 -0.69
CA SER A 109 3.44 -7.26 0.59
C SER A 109 4.21 -5.93 0.57
N HIS A 110 4.64 -5.47 -0.59
CA HIS A 110 5.31 -4.18 -0.76
C HIS A 110 4.34 -3.09 -1.24
N VAL A 111 3.52 -3.37 -2.25
CA VAL A 111 2.58 -2.42 -2.85
C VAL A 111 1.15 -2.90 -2.69
N SER A 112 0.31 -2.01 -2.16
CA SER A 112 -1.11 -2.27 -2.02
C SER A 112 -1.85 -1.95 -3.31
N SER A 113 -2.79 -2.82 -3.68
CA SER A 113 -3.80 -2.56 -4.70
C SER A 113 -5.16 -2.85 -4.10
N TRP A 114 -6.08 -1.91 -4.26
CA TRP A 114 -7.40 -1.96 -3.64
C TRP A 114 -8.49 -1.97 -4.70
N ALA A 115 -9.43 -2.90 -4.58
CA ALA A 115 -10.64 -2.91 -5.39
C ALA A 115 -11.82 -2.37 -4.57
N VAL A 116 -12.57 -1.43 -5.14
CA VAL A 116 -13.79 -0.87 -4.58
C VAL A 116 -14.97 -1.32 -5.43
N ASP A 117 -15.89 -2.08 -4.86
CA ASP A 117 -17.16 -2.40 -5.52
C ASP A 117 -18.10 -1.19 -5.45
N THR A 118 -18.45 -0.68 -6.63
CA THR A 118 -19.32 0.48 -6.78
C THR A 118 -20.78 0.10 -7.02
N GLY A 119 -21.11 -1.19 -7.06
CA GLY A 119 -22.41 -1.74 -7.45
C GLY A 119 -22.65 -1.76 -8.98
N ASP A 120 -21.81 -1.08 -9.77
CA ASP A 120 -21.80 -1.12 -11.24
C ASP A 120 -20.47 -1.70 -11.78
N GLY A 121 -19.75 -2.43 -10.92
CA GLY A 121 -18.41 -2.96 -11.18
C GLY A 121 -17.34 -2.31 -10.30
N LEU A 122 -16.09 -2.68 -10.56
CA LEU A 122 -14.96 -2.39 -9.69
C LEU A 122 -14.19 -1.14 -10.12
N VAL A 123 -13.73 -0.40 -9.12
CA VAL A 123 -12.66 0.59 -9.25
C VAL A 123 -11.41 0.04 -8.59
N ILE A 124 -10.31 -0.04 -9.33
CA ILE A 124 -9.01 -0.46 -8.81
C ILE A 124 -8.19 0.78 -8.48
N ILE A 125 -7.58 0.85 -7.30
CA ILE A 125 -6.65 1.89 -6.88
C ILE A 125 -5.25 1.28 -6.92
N ASP A 126 -4.42 1.80 -7.83
CA ASP A 126 -3.08 1.29 -8.19
C ASP A 126 -3.04 -0.17 -8.70
N THR A 127 -2.07 -0.48 -9.53
CA THR A 127 -2.04 -1.67 -10.41
C THR A 127 -0.74 -2.47 -10.34
N LEU A 128 -0.02 -2.34 -9.22
CA LEU A 128 1.23 -3.05 -8.95
C LEU A 128 2.35 -2.72 -9.96
N ASP A 129 3.49 -3.37 -9.79
CA ASP A 129 4.74 -3.06 -10.48
C ASP A 129 4.76 -3.37 -11.97
N ASN A 130 3.95 -4.34 -12.42
CA ASN A 130 4.02 -4.85 -13.78
C ASN A 130 2.80 -5.73 -14.15
N PRO A 131 2.63 -6.06 -15.45
CA PRO A 131 1.57 -6.95 -15.92
C PRO A 131 1.59 -8.37 -15.34
N ASP A 132 2.76 -8.87 -14.94
CA ASP A 132 2.92 -10.21 -14.39
C ASP A 132 2.29 -10.29 -12.99
N GLU A 133 2.49 -9.27 -12.16
CA GLU A 133 1.85 -9.16 -10.86
C GLU A 133 0.34 -8.97 -10.98
N VAL A 134 -0.15 -8.22 -11.99
CA VAL A 134 -1.58 -8.17 -12.26
C VAL A 134 -2.15 -9.57 -12.56
N GLN A 135 -1.48 -10.32 -13.43
CA GLN A 135 -1.94 -11.65 -13.84
C GLN A 135 -1.83 -12.71 -12.74
N LYS A 136 -0.84 -12.59 -11.85
CA LYS A 136 -0.51 -13.62 -10.85
C LYS A 136 -1.00 -13.27 -9.44
N VAL A 137 -1.32 -12.01 -9.16
CA VAL A 137 -1.73 -11.51 -7.84
C VAL A 137 -3.09 -10.83 -7.92
N LEU A 138 -3.20 -9.74 -8.68
CA LEU A 138 -4.41 -8.90 -8.67
C LEU A 138 -5.64 -9.63 -9.22
N LEU A 139 -5.57 -10.17 -10.44
CA LEU A 139 -6.69 -10.86 -11.08
C LEU A 139 -7.09 -12.13 -10.31
N PRO A 140 -6.17 -13.03 -9.91
CA PRO A 140 -6.53 -14.14 -9.03
C PRO A 140 -7.12 -13.68 -7.70
N GLY A 141 -6.65 -12.55 -7.16
CA GLY A 141 -7.21 -11.95 -5.95
C GLY A 141 -8.68 -11.56 -6.10
N LEU A 142 -9.03 -10.92 -7.22
CA LEU A 142 -10.41 -10.59 -7.57
C LEU A 142 -11.29 -11.84 -7.71
N GLU A 143 -10.75 -12.90 -8.32
CA GLU A 143 -11.47 -14.17 -8.52
C GLU A 143 -11.89 -14.82 -7.19
N THR A 144 -11.10 -14.65 -6.12
CA THR A 144 -11.48 -15.14 -4.78
C THR A 144 -12.77 -14.51 -4.23
N PHE A 145 -13.13 -13.32 -4.73
CA PHE A 145 -14.36 -12.61 -4.39
C PHE A 145 -15.45 -12.74 -5.47
N GLY A 146 -15.22 -13.57 -6.49
CA GLY A 146 -16.17 -13.81 -7.58
C GLY A 146 -16.17 -12.76 -8.69
N TYR A 147 -15.16 -11.88 -8.72
CA TYR A 147 -14.98 -10.91 -9.80
C TYR A 147 -13.94 -11.37 -10.81
N THR A 148 -13.97 -10.75 -11.98
CA THR A 148 -13.02 -10.94 -13.07
C THR A 148 -12.46 -9.60 -13.53
N GLY A 149 -11.44 -9.62 -14.40
CA GLY A 149 -10.93 -8.39 -15.01
C GLY A 149 -11.98 -7.61 -15.83
N HIS A 150 -13.03 -8.28 -16.32
CA HIS A 150 -14.13 -7.62 -17.05
C HIS A 150 -15.08 -6.81 -16.15
N ASP A 151 -15.04 -7.04 -14.84
CA ASP A 151 -15.82 -6.28 -13.87
C ASP A 151 -15.16 -4.94 -13.53
N ILE A 152 -13.90 -4.74 -13.90
CA ILE A 152 -13.17 -3.48 -13.69
C ILE A 152 -13.72 -2.40 -14.63
N LYS A 153 -14.26 -1.33 -14.06
CA LYS A 153 -14.73 -0.14 -14.79
C LYS A 153 -13.69 0.95 -14.88
N ALA A 154 -12.89 1.11 -13.82
CA ALA A 154 -11.84 2.10 -13.79
C ALA A 154 -10.62 1.68 -12.97
N VAL A 155 -9.48 2.26 -13.31
CA VAL A 155 -8.27 2.33 -12.49
C VAL A 155 -8.00 3.77 -12.11
N LEU A 156 -7.69 3.99 -10.84
CA LEU A 156 -7.24 5.25 -10.27
C LEU A 156 -5.76 5.12 -9.94
N ILE A 157 -4.89 5.83 -10.67
CA ILE A 157 -3.44 5.84 -10.43
C ILE A 157 -3.09 6.98 -9.48
N THR A 158 -2.61 6.64 -8.29
CA THR A 158 -2.29 7.62 -7.24
C THR A 158 -1.15 8.53 -7.65
N HIS A 159 -0.08 7.95 -8.23
CA HIS A 159 1.08 8.71 -8.72
C HIS A 159 1.92 7.94 -9.75
N GLU A 160 2.89 8.64 -10.33
CA GLU A 160 3.70 8.23 -11.48
C GLU A 160 4.98 7.44 -11.14
N HIS A 161 4.95 6.62 -10.10
CA HIS A 161 5.96 5.57 -9.91
C HIS A 161 5.46 4.21 -10.42
N SER A 162 6.37 3.42 -10.99
CA SER A 162 6.03 2.22 -11.77
C SER A 162 5.37 1.12 -10.94
N ASP A 163 5.65 1.08 -9.65
CA ASP A 163 5.00 0.22 -8.66
C ASP A 163 3.49 0.47 -8.54
N HIS A 164 2.99 1.63 -8.95
CA HIS A 164 1.56 1.96 -8.88
C HIS A 164 0.82 1.86 -10.22
N TYR A 165 1.49 2.12 -11.35
CA TYR A 165 0.85 2.07 -12.68
C TYR A 165 1.30 0.91 -13.56
N GLY A 166 2.26 0.10 -13.12
CA GLY A 166 2.98 -0.86 -13.96
C GLY A 166 2.07 -1.88 -14.63
N GLY A 167 0.98 -2.28 -13.98
CA GLY A 167 -0.04 -3.16 -14.55
C GLY A 167 -1.14 -2.48 -15.38
N ALA A 168 -1.27 -1.15 -15.31
CA ALA A 168 -2.42 -0.42 -15.86
C ALA A 168 -2.51 -0.53 -17.39
N GLY A 169 -1.37 -0.52 -18.10
CA GLY A 169 -1.36 -0.66 -19.56
C GLY A 169 -1.90 -2.02 -20.02
N TYR A 170 -1.57 -3.09 -19.30
CA TYR A 170 -2.09 -4.43 -19.55
C TYR A 170 -3.61 -4.49 -19.32
N LEU A 171 -4.09 -4.03 -18.15
CA LEU A 171 -5.52 -4.00 -17.82
C LEU A 171 -6.33 -3.20 -18.85
N GLN A 172 -5.84 -2.01 -19.20
CA GLN A 172 -6.49 -1.15 -20.19
C GLN A 172 -6.57 -1.83 -21.56
N SER A 173 -5.48 -2.43 -22.04
CA SER A 173 -5.45 -3.08 -23.36
C SER A 173 -6.28 -4.36 -23.44
N THR A 174 -6.42 -5.07 -22.32
CA THR A 174 -7.06 -6.39 -22.25
C THR A 174 -8.55 -6.29 -21.94
N PHE A 175 -8.95 -5.41 -21.00
CA PHE A 175 -10.33 -5.30 -20.53
C PHE A 175 -11.04 -4.01 -20.96
N GLY A 176 -10.31 -3.02 -21.49
CA GLY A 176 -10.91 -1.80 -22.05
C GLY A 176 -11.47 -0.81 -21.03
N MET A 177 -11.10 -0.95 -19.75
CA MET A 177 -11.52 -0.04 -18.67
C MET A 177 -10.85 1.33 -18.75
N SER A 178 -11.44 2.32 -18.06
CA SER A 178 -10.91 3.70 -18.04
C SER A 178 -9.80 3.89 -17.02
N VAL A 179 -8.73 4.58 -17.41
CA VAL A 179 -7.61 4.90 -16.50
C VAL A 179 -7.64 6.38 -16.17
N TYR A 180 -7.60 6.71 -14.88
CA TYR A 180 -7.54 8.06 -14.35
C TYR A 180 -6.16 8.31 -13.73
N ALA A 181 -5.56 9.43 -14.11
CA ALA A 181 -4.35 9.96 -13.49
C ALA A 181 -4.34 11.49 -13.61
N SER A 182 -3.44 12.17 -12.89
CA SER A 182 -3.25 13.61 -13.09
C SER A 182 -2.59 13.91 -14.45
N GLU A 183 -2.76 15.14 -14.95
CA GLU A 183 -2.09 15.57 -16.19
C GLU A 183 -0.57 15.42 -16.11
N THR A 184 0.01 15.77 -14.95
CA THR A 184 1.44 15.61 -14.67
C THR A 184 1.85 14.14 -14.69
N ALA A 185 1.09 13.27 -14.02
CA ALA A 185 1.38 11.84 -14.00
C ALA A 185 1.32 11.24 -15.41
N TRP A 186 0.30 11.59 -16.22
CA TRP A 186 0.24 11.17 -17.62
C TRP A 186 1.47 11.58 -18.43
N THR A 187 1.91 12.83 -18.25
CA THR A 187 3.07 13.37 -18.95
C THR A 187 4.35 12.60 -18.61
N ILE A 188 4.55 12.27 -17.33
CA ILE A 188 5.74 11.55 -16.86
C ILE A 188 5.68 10.06 -17.23
N MET A 189 4.53 9.40 -17.04
CA MET A 189 4.34 8.00 -17.43
C MET A 189 4.58 7.77 -18.93
N ALA A 190 4.22 8.73 -19.79
CA ALA A 190 4.44 8.65 -21.23
C ALA A 190 5.94 8.58 -21.63
N LEU A 191 6.87 8.89 -20.71
CA LEU A 191 8.31 8.78 -20.95
C LEU A 191 8.82 7.33 -20.86
N THR A 192 8.03 6.43 -20.27
CA THR A 192 8.37 5.01 -20.10
C THR A 192 7.60 4.14 -21.10
N LYS A 193 8.19 3.02 -21.54
CA LYS A 193 7.51 2.06 -22.42
C LYS A 193 6.52 1.19 -21.64
N GLY A 194 5.44 0.76 -22.29
CA GLY A 194 4.46 -0.17 -21.69
C GLY A 194 3.47 0.48 -20.73
N THR A 195 3.44 1.81 -20.65
CA THR A 195 2.50 2.57 -19.82
C THR A 195 1.09 2.60 -20.42
N PRO A 196 0.05 2.83 -19.60
CA PRO A 196 -1.31 3.01 -20.10
C PRO A 196 -1.37 4.17 -21.10
N LYS A 197 -2.30 4.07 -22.06
CA LYS A 197 -2.65 5.18 -22.94
C LYS A 197 -3.44 6.21 -22.13
N LYS A 198 -3.09 7.48 -22.28
CA LYS A 198 -3.81 8.61 -21.67
C LYS A 198 -5.31 8.53 -21.97
N ASP A 199 -6.13 8.57 -20.93
CA ASP A 199 -7.60 8.49 -21.04
C ASP A 199 -8.29 9.60 -20.23
N LYS A 200 -8.42 9.43 -18.91
CA LYS A 200 -9.13 10.37 -18.02
C LYS A 200 -8.20 11.14 -17.11
N LEU A 201 -8.62 12.34 -16.72
CA LEU A 201 -7.88 13.22 -15.83
C LEU A 201 -8.52 13.28 -14.45
N PHE A 202 -7.69 13.28 -13.42
CA PHE A 202 -8.08 13.83 -12.12
C PHE A 202 -8.13 15.34 -12.16
N ARG A 203 -9.03 15.91 -11.37
CA ARG A 203 -9.01 17.33 -11.00
C ARG A 203 -9.00 17.49 -9.49
N ASP A 204 -8.26 18.47 -9.03
CA ASP A 204 -8.17 18.78 -7.61
C ASP A 204 -9.52 19.24 -7.05
N GLY A 205 -9.97 18.58 -5.99
CA GLY A 205 -11.26 18.84 -5.33
C GLY A 205 -12.48 18.29 -6.06
N GLU A 206 -12.30 17.51 -7.13
CA GLU A 206 -13.41 16.89 -7.86
C GLU A 206 -14.06 15.75 -7.08
N GLN A 207 -15.36 15.59 -7.29
CA GLN A 207 -16.15 14.44 -6.84
C GLN A 207 -16.36 13.51 -8.04
N LEU A 208 -15.46 12.57 -8.22
CA LEU A 208 -15.52 11.57 -9.28
C LEU A 208 -16.50 10.47 -8.88
N LYS A 209 -17.67 10.44 -9.51
CA LYS A 209 -18.69 9.41 -9.27
C LYS A 209 -18.54 8.27 -10.27
N ILE A 210 -18.39 7.05 -9.77
CA ILE A 210 -18.36 5.80 -10.55
C ILE A 210 -19.32 4.83 -9.86
N GLY A 211 -20.33 4.35 -10.59
CA GLY A 211 -21.44 3.60 -10.00
C GLY A 211 -22.08 4.38 -8.83
N ASN A 212 -22.19 3.72 -7.68
CA ASN A 212 -22.74 4.29 -6.45
C ASN A 212 -21.69 4.95 -5.55
N THR A 213 -20.40 4.86 -5.90
CA THR A 213 -19.30 5.41 -5.08
C THR A 213 -18.86 6.77 -5.60
N THR A 214 -18.64 7.71 -4.68
CA THR A 214 -18.05 9.01 -4.99
C THR A 214 -16.65 9.08 -4.39
N PHE A 215 -15.66 9.35 -5.25
CA PHE A 215 -14.28 9.56 -4.87
C PHE A 215 -13.98 11.06 -4.89
N HIS A 216 -13.60 11.61 -3.74
CA HIS A 216 -13.06 12.97 -3.67
C HIS A 216 -11.57 12.92 -4.00
N THR A 217 -11.17 13.56 -5.10
CA THR A 217 -9.80 13.51 -5.60
C THR A 217 -9.05 14.77 -5.20
N ILE A 218 -8.00 14.64 -4.40
CA ILE A 218 -7.24 15.77 -3.86
C ILE A 218 -5.81 15.71 -4.38
N ALA A 219 -5.37 16.77 -5.06
CA ALA A 219 -3.96 16.88 -5.45
C ALA A 219 -3.10 17.00 -4.19
N THR A 220 -2.17 16.06 -4.03
CA THR A 220 -1.23 15.97 -2.91
C THR A 220 0.21 15.81 -3.41
N PRO A 221 0.70 16.75 -4.23
CA PRO A 221 2.05 16.67 -4.78
C PRO A 221 3.12 16.78 -3.67
N GLY A 222 4.32 16.30 -3.98
CA GLY A 222 5.47 16.32 -3.09
C GLY A 222 6.26 15.02 -3.20
N HIS A 223 5.65 13.88 -2.88
CA HIS A 223 6.26 12.57 -3.16
C HIS A 223 6.59 12.44 -4.65
N THR A 224 5.61 12.74 -5.48
CA THR A 224 5.77 13.05 -6.90
C THR A 224 4.99 14.32 -7.23
N PRO A 225 5.30 15.03 -8.34
CA PRO A 225 4.54 16.21 -8.74
C PRO A 225 3.12 15.89 -9.23
N GLY A 226 2.84 14.66 -9.67
CA GLY A 226 1.53 14.21 -10.14
C GLY A 226 0.64 13.52 -9.10
N CYS A 227 1.07 13.42 -7.83
CA CYS A 227 0.40 12.64 -6.80
C CYS A 227 -1.00 13.16 -6.40
N TYR A 228 -1.95 12.22 -6.27
CA TYR A 228 -3.30 12.44 -5.77
C TYR A 228 -3.63 11.49 -4.61
N SER A 229 -4.46 11.98 -3.70
CA SER A 229 -5.05 11.24 -2.59
C SER A 229 -6.58 11.20 -2.73
N LEU A 230 -7.21 10.20 -2.13
CA LEU A 230 -8.63 9.90 -2.32
C LEU A 230 -9.37 9.89 -0.97
N LEU A 231 -10.61 10.39 -0.97
CA LEU A 231 -11.56 10.12 0.10
C LEU A 231 -12.82 9.49 -0.49
N PHE A 232 -13.31 8.41 0.12
CA PHE A 232 -14.53 7.71 -0.32
C PHE A 232 -15.14 6.94 0.83
N ASP A 233 -16.44 6.62 0.71
CA ASP A 233 -17.17 5.93 1.77
C ASP A 233 -17.12 4.41 1.60
N VAL A 234 -16.97 3.74 2.74
CA VAL A 234 -17.15 2.30 2.89
C VAL A 234 -18.16 2.06 4.02
N TYR A 235 -18.68 0.84 4.09
CA TYR A 235 -19.68 0.48 5.07
C TYR A 235 -19.24 -0.76 5.82
N GLU A 236 -19.47 -0.75 7.14
CA GLU A 236 -19.48 -1.93 8.01
C GLU A 236 -20.91 -2.11 8.51
N HIS A 237 -21.59 -3.17 8.07
CA HIS A 237 -23.06 -3.29 8.18
C HIS A 237 -23.80 -2.04 7.65
N SER A 238 -24.48 -1.30 8.54
CA SER A 238 -25.17 -0.04 8.23
C SER A 238 -24.33 1.21 8.55
N ASP A 239 -23.19 1.03 9.20
CA ASP A 239 -22.35 2.13 9.67
C ASP A 239 -21.45 2.60 8.53
N ARG A 240 -21.52 3.91 8.26
CA ARG A 240 -20.75 4.56 7.21
C ARG A 240 -19.42 5.02 7.78
N HIS A 241 -18.34 4.63 7.14
CA HIS A 241 -16.99 5.10 7.40
C HIS A 241 -16.45 5.84 6.17
N THR A 242 -15.60 6.85 6.40
CA THR A 242 -14.95 7.57 5.31
C THR A 242 -13.47 7.18 5.30
N VAL A 243 -13.05 6.55 4.21
CA VAL A 243 -11.65 6.22 3.93
C VAL A 243 -10.90 7.50 3.63
N GLY A 244 -9.81 7.74 4.36
CA GLY A 244 -8.75 8.65 3.95
C GLY A 244 -7.58 7.88 3.37
N PHE A 245 -7.48 7.89 2.04
CA PHE A 245 -6.42 7.22 1.30
C PHE A 245 -5.33 8.21 0.88
N PHE A 246 -4.16 8.17 1.54
CA PHE A 246 -3.04 9.04 1.16
C PHE A 246 -2.14 8.35 0.12
N GLY A 247 -2.11 8.88 -1.10
CA GLY A 247 -1.60 8.19 -2.29
C GLY A 247 -0.11 8.36 -2.59
N GLY A 248 0.69 8.93 -1.70
CA GLY A 248 2.11 9.19 -1.95
C GLY A 248 2.89 9.44 -0.68
N GLY A 249 3.19 8.36 0.04
CA GLY A 249 3.82 8.41 1.35
C GLY A 249 5.28 8.83 1.32
N GLY A 250 6.14 8.36 0.40
CA GLY A 250 7.61 8.54 0.50
C GLY A 250 8.09 10.00 0.64
N ILE A 251 9.09 10.29 1.50
CA ILE A 251 9.64 11.65 1.63
C ILE A 251 10.53 11.97 0.43
N PRO A 252 10.30 13.07 -0.32
CA PRO A 252 11.14 13.42 -1.45
C PRO A 252 12.49 14.00 -1.01
N SER A 253 13.48 13.95 -1.91
CA SER A 253 14.86 14.38 -1.59
C SER A 253 15.03 15.89 -1.50
N SER A 254 14.34 16.68 -2.34
CA SER A 254 14.53 18.14 -2.42
C SER A 254 13.73 18.91 -1.37
N ALA A 255 14.25 20.07 -0.96
CA ALA A 255 13.57 20.96 0.01
C ALA A 255 12.23 21.50 -0.54
N GLU A 256 12.17 21.78 -1.83
CA GLU A 256 10.96 22.25 -2.51
C GLU A 256 9.85 21.19 -2.47
N ALA A 257 10.16 19.96 -2.89
CA ALA A 257 9.20 18.87 -2.87
C ALA A 257 8.76 18.50 -1.44
N LYS A 258 9.67 18.58 -0.46
CA LYS A 258 9.31 18.42 0.97
C LYS A 258 8.37 19.52 1.45
N SER A 259 8.60 20.77 1.05
CA SER A 259 7.72 21.90 1.39
C SER A 259 6.32 21.67 0.82
N GLN A 260 6.25 21.22 -0.43
CA GLN A 260 5.00 20.86 -1.10
C GLN A 260 4.31 19.68 -0.40
N GLN A 261 5.04 18.64 -0.02
CA GLN A 261 4.46 17.49 0.69
C GLN A 261 3.91 17.89 2.06
N VAL A 262 4.58 18.77 2.80
CA VAL A 262 4.07 19.32 4.07
C VAL A 262 2.74 20.04 3.84
N GLN A 263 2.64 20.89 2.82
CA GLN A 263 1.40 21.58 2.47
C GLN A 263 0.30 20.59 2.04
N SER A 264 0.66 19.55 1.28
CA SER A 264 -0.26 18.49 0.85
C SER A 264 -0.87 17.72 2.02
N PHE A 265 -0.08 17.36 3.04
CA PHE A 265 -0.63 16.76 4.27
C PHE A 265 -1.62 17.68 4.99
N SER A 266 -1.30 18.98 5.11
CA SER A 266 -2.20 19.97 5.73
C SER A 266 -3.50 20.14 4.96
N LYS A 267 -3.41 20.27 3.64
CA LYS A 267 -4.56 20.41 2.75
C LYS A 267 -5.45 19.18 2.82
N PHE A 268 -4.87 17.99 2.69
CA PHE A 268 -5.63 16.75 2.73
C PHE A 268 -6.26 16.52 4.10
N SER A 269 -5.53 16.76 5.20
CA SER A 269 -6.07 16.68 6.56
C SER A 269 -7.28 17.59 6.77
N THR A 270 -7.26 18.81 6.23
CA THR A 270 -8.41 19.74 6.31
C THR A 270 -9.65 19.17 5.63
N VAL A 271 -9.50 18.59 4.43
CA VAL A 271 -10.62 17.99 3.69
C VAL A 271 -11.08 16.71 4.35
N ALA A 272 -10.15 15.86 4.80
CA ALA A 272 -10.42 14.61 5.47
C ALA A 272 -11.20 14.81 6.78
N GLN A 273 -10.77 15.76 7.61
CA GLN A 273 -11.50 16.11 8.84
C GLN A 273 -12.91 16.63 8.55
N ARG A 274 -13.06 17.48 7.52
CA ARG A 274 -14.38 18.01 7.12
C ARG A 274 -15.34 16.91 6.65
N LEU A 275 -14.83 15.89 5.96
CA LEU A 275 -15.64 14.76 5.48
C LEU A 275 -15.78 13.64 6.52
N GLY A 276 -15.11 13.75 7.67
CA GLY A 276 -15.17 12.77 8.75
C GLY A 276 -14.38 11.49 8.44
N ALA A 277 -13.24 11.60 7.74
CA ALA A 277 -12.37 10.47 7.47
C ALA A 277 -11.88 9.82 8.77
N ASP A 278 -12.22 8.56 8.95
CA ASP A 278 -11.95 7.77 10.14
C ASP A 278 -11.29 6.42 9.81
N VAL A 279 -11.18 6.07 8.54
CA VAL A 279 -10.46 4.88 8.07
C VAL A 279 -9.12 5.26 7.47
N LEU A 280 -8.06 4.63 7.98
CA LEU A 280 -6.68 4.88 7.55
C LEU A 280 -6.26 3.86 6.48
N LEU A 281 -5.99 4.35 5.26
CA LEU A 281 -5.47 3.54 4.15
C LEU A 281 -4.39 4.28 3.35
N SER A 282 -3.52 3.50 2.71
CA SER A 282 -2.46 3.99 1.83
C SER A 282 -2.15 2.95 0.74
N ASN A 283 -1.21 3.32 -0.13
CA ASN A 283 -0.72 2.48 -1.21
C ASN A 283 0.47 1.59 -0.82
N HIS A 284 1.01 1.74 0.39
CA HIS A 284 1.98 0.81 0.98
C HIS A 284 1.57 0.41 2.40
N GLN A 285 1.75 -0.86 2.72
CA GLN A 285 1.25 -1.45 3.98
C GLN A 285 1.99 -0.98 5.23
N ASP A 286 3.22 -0.50 5.12
CA ASP A 286 3.95 0.09 6.25
C ASP A 286 3.39 1.47 6.64
N GLN A 287 2.61 2.09 5.74
CA GLN A 287 1.95 3.37 5.96
C GLN A 287 0.55 3.21 6.57
N ASP A 288 -0.07 2.04 6.47
CA ASP A 288 -1.45 1.82 6.95
C ASP A 288 -1.70 0.55 7.78
N GLN A 289 -0.71 -0.32 7.89
CA GLN A 289 -0.76 -1.60 8.59
C GLN A 289 -1.78 -2.62 8.06
N SER A 290 -2.11 -2.53 6.77
CA SER A 290 -3.12 -3.40 6.17
C SER A 290 -2.89 -4.89 6.44
N VAL A 291 -1.65 -5.36 6.29
CA VAL A 291 -1.31 -6.77 6.48
C VAL A 291 -1.56 -7.24 7.91
N GLN A 292 -1.21 -6.42 8.90
CA GLN A 292 -1.42 -6.70 10.32
C GLN A 292 -2.92 -6.65 10.65
N ASN A 293 -3.63 -5.67 10.11
CA ASN A 293 -5.06 -5.50 10.31
C ASN A 293 -5.88 -6.67 9.74
N PHE A 294 -5.46 -7.25 8.61
CA PHE A 294 -6.10 -8.46 8.06
C PHE A 294 -6.01 -9.64 9.02
N GLU A 295 -4.88 -9.86 9.68
CA GLU A 295 -4.77 -10.96 10.65
C GLU A 295 -5.64 -10.73 11.89
N ILE A 296 -5.74 -9.48 12.38
CA ILE A 296 -6.63 -9.12 13.48
C ILE A 296 -8.10 -9.43 13.12
N ILE A 297 -8.53 -9.03 11.92
CA ILE A 297 -9.87 -9.34 11.39
C ILE A 297 -10.08 -10.85 11.29
N ASN A 298 -9.13 -11.57 10.69
CA ASN A 298 -9.21 -13.02 10.50
C ASN A 298 -9.28 -13.78 11.83
N ALA A 299 -8.47 -13.39 12.82
CA ALA A 299 -8.49 -13.99 14.15
C ALA A 299 -9.85 -13.80 14.84
N HIS A 300 -10.45 -12.62 14.71
CA HIS A 300 -11.78 -12.36 15.26
C HIS A 300 -12.88 -13.17 14.54
N GLN A 301 -12.79 -13.31 13.20
CA GLN A 301 -13.74 -14.09 12.41
C GLN A 301 -13.64 -15.60 12.65
N ARG A 302 -12.43 -16.15 12.87
CA ARG A 302 -12.20 -17.58 13.13
C ARG A 302 -12.62 -18.05 14.53
N GLY A 303 -12.71 -17.14 15.52
CA GLY A 303 -13.00 -17.45 16.93
C GLY A 303 -14.44 -17.87 17.27
N GLY A 304 -15.26 -18.31 16.30
CA GLY A 304 -16.65 -18.67 16.56
C GLY A 304 -16.84 -19.98 17.32
N MET A 305 -16.90 -19.97 18.66
CA MET A 305 -17.90 -20.72 19.46
C MET A 305 -17.89 -20.44 20.99
N TYR A 306 -16.93 -19.69 21.55
CA TYR A 306 -16.93 -19.37 23.00
C TYR A 306 -16.26 -18.02 23.28
N GLY A 307 -17.05 -16.96 23.46
CA GLY A 307 -16.53 -15.68 23.92
C GLY A 307 -17.54 -14.54 23.79
N SER A 308 -17.95 -14.00 24.93
CA SER A 308 -18.92 -12.91 25.13
C SER A 308 -18.49 -11.53 24.58
N HIS A 309 -17.74 -11.47 23.48
CA HIS A 309 -17.09 -10.24 22.99
C HIS A 309 -17.27 -9.93 21.50
N ARG A 310 -18.11 -10.67 20.77
CA ARG A 310 -18.45 -10.32 19.37
C ARG A 310 -19.00 -8.91 19.22
N ASP A 311 -19.68 -8.42 20.25
CA ASP A 311 -20.36 -7.11 20.25
C ASP A 311 -19.40 -5.91 20.40
N ASN A 312 -18.10 -6.15 20.64
CA ASN A 312 -17.08 -5.10 20.88
C ASN A 312 -15.92 -5.11 19.87
N PHE A 313 -16.00 -5.90 18.79
CA PHE A 313 -14.96 -5.82 17.76
C PHE A 313 -15.08 -4.50 16.99
N VAL A 314 -14.00 -3.73 17.04
CA VAL A 314 -13.84 -2.54 16.21
C VAL A 314 -12.90 -2.93 15.08
N ASN A 315 -13.34 -2.66 13.85
CA ASN A 315 -12.51 -2.87 12.68
C ASN A 315 -11.19 -2.09 12.81
N PRO A 316 -10.02 -2.75 12.76
CA PRO A 316 -8.73 -2.09 13.05
C PRO A 316 -8.34 -1.02 12.01
N PHE A 317 -9.02 -0.97 10.86
CA PHE A 317 -8.88 0.12 9.90
C PHE A 317 -9.58 1.41 10.35
N VAL A 318 -10.59 1.34 11.23
CA VAL A 318 -11.33 2.48 11.77
C VAL A 318 -10.57 3.05 12.97
N VAL A 319 -9.72 4.05 12.71
CA VAL A 319 -8.91 4.73 13.72
C VAL A 319 -9.64 5.91 14.37
N GLY A 320 -10.69 6.42 13.73
CA GLY A 320 -11.44 7.60 14.18
C GLY A 320 -10.88 8.91 13.63
N VAL A 321 -11.74 9.93 13.54
CA VAL A 321 -11.43 11.21 12.86
C VAL A 321 -10.27 11.98 13.50
N ASP A 322 -10.18 11.97 14.83
CA ASP A 322 -9.08 12.61 15.56
C ASP A 322 -7.74 11.89 15.27
N ALA A 323 -7.71 10.57 15.44
CA ALA A 323 -6.50 9.78 15.21
C ALA A 323 -6.05 9.88 13.75
N TYR A 324 -6.97 9.86 12.78
CA TYR A 324 -6.62 10.05 11.37
C TYR A 324 -5.98 11.42 11.09
N SER A 325 -6.51 12.48 11.71
CA SER A 325 -5.94 13.83 11.60
C SER A 325 -4.56 13.91 12.26
N ARG A 326 -4.38 13.28 13.43
CA ARG A 326 -3.08 13.16 14.11
C ARG A 326 -2.08 12.35 13.30
N TYR A 327 -2.51 11.26 12.65
CA TYR A 327 -1.68 10.46 11.75
C TYR A 327 -1.10 11.34 10.63
N LEU A 328 -1.92 12.06 9.88
CA LEU A 328 -1.42 12.96 8.82
C LEU A 328 -0.47 14.03 9.37
N LYS A 329 -0.71 14.51 10.60
CA LYS A 329 0.19 15.45 11.29
C LYS A 329 1.53 14.81 11.66
N VAL A 330 1.56 13.56 12.12
CA VAL A 330 2.80 12.80 12.34
C VAL A 330 3.57 12.66 11.03
N MET A 331 2.90 12.23 9.96
CA MET A 331 3.51 12.08 8.63
C MET A 331 4.12 13.39 8.12
N GLN A 332 3.38 14.49 8.26
CA GLN A 332 3.84 15.84 7.95
C GLN A 332 5.07 16.26 8.77
N THR A 333 5.02 16.08 10.10
CA THR A 333 6.10 16.50 10.99
C THR A 333 7.37 15.67 10.74
N CYS A 334 7.26 14.39 10.38
CA CYS A 334 8.41 13.57 10.01
C CYS A 334 9.10 14.04 8.72
N VAL A 335 8.39 14.69 7.78
CA VAL A 335 9.02 15.38 6.63
C VAL A 335 9.92 16.52 7.11
N ARG A 336 9.46 17.29 8.12
CA ARG A 336 10.25 18.36 8.74
C ARG A 336 11.46 17.85 9.51
N VAL A 337 11.34 16.68 10.17
CA VAL A 337 12.49 15.97 10.77
C VAL A 337 13.54 15.68 9.70
N GLN A 338 13.14 15.08 8.57
CA GLN A 338 14.10 14.75 7.51
C GLN A 338 14.73 16.01 6.90
N ALA A 339 13.94 17.07 6.67
CA ALA A 339 14.47 18.35 6.20
C ALA A 339 15.53 18.91 7.15
N ALA A 340 15.24 18.95 8.46
CA ALA A 340 16.18 19.43 9.47
C ALA A 340 17.46 18.58 9.53
N ARG A 341 17.33 17.25 9.42
CA ARG A 341 18.46 16.32 9.32
C ARG A 341 19.34 16.59 8.09
N MET A 342 18.72 16.92 6.96
CA MET A 342 19.40 17.21 5.70
C MET A 342 19.87 18.67 5.57
N ASN A 343 19.76 19.49 6.62
CA ASN A 343 20.02 20.93 6.59
C ASN A 343 19.21 21.70 5.53
N GLN A 344 17.98 21.28 5.29
CA GLN A 344 17.08 21.89 4.32
C GLN A 344 16.11 22.84 5.01
N PHE A 345 15.90 24.01 4.40
CA PHE A 345 14.91 24.99 4.84
C PHE A 345 13.66 24.84 3.99
N LEU A 346 12.51 24.69 4.66
CA LEU A 346 11.23 24.52 3.99
C LEU A 346 10.46 25.84 3.93
N THR A 347 9.71 26.04 2.84
CA THR A 347 8.81 27.18 2.64
C THR A 347 7.38 26.68 2.82
N VAL A 348 6.87 26.72 4.05
CA VAL A 348 5.61 26.06 4.44
C VAL A 348 4.56 27.02 4.96
#